data_AF-A0A151WZQ2-F1
#
_entry.id   AF-A0A151WZQ2-F1
#
_cell.length_a   1.000
_cell.length_b   1.000
_cell.length_c   1.000
_cell.angle_alpha   90.00
_cell.angle_beta   90.00
_cell.angle_gamma   90.00
#
_symmetry.space_group_name_H-M   'P 1'
#
loop_
_entity.id
_entity.type
_entity.pdbx_description
1 polymer ?
#
loop_
_entity_poly.entity_id
_entity_poly.type
_entity_poly.pdbx_seq_one_letter_code
_entity_poly.pdbx_strand_id
1 'polypeptide(L)'
;MIKYANETFSDKKQLQFEILDIETKNLPKKYISEFDHIFSFQTLHWCRDIRKAFENIYQMLKPNATMLVYIIASHDLFEVLKFLEQDVRFAQYIPVNYNIHVKLLKRYARNKTYNDTNKHSHNPFKYTLNNNLQREKVSAVIDEFEEYLKSISGKCLDIGCGPGDIIKDMILPALDPNAVVIGTDVSKNMIDYANKKYSVPKKLEFDVLDIQTKNLPTKYTSEFDFIFSFHALHWCNDIKQAFENIYRMLQPNGTMLILFVASHNIFKAFEKSAHDARFAQYITDINKYIWPFQKSVNPRKELKELLETVGFTVNHCSHRETFHFDENPDRFFCNFL
;
A
#
# COMPACT_ATOMS: atom_id res chain seq x y z
N MET A 1 -30.68 -15.15 5.74
CA MET A 1 -29.46 -15.97 5.58
C MET A 1 -29.69 -17.45 5.95
N ILE A 2 -30.02 -17.80 7.19
CA ILE A 2 -30.22 -19.21 7.59
C ILE A 2 -31.35 -19.93 6.81
N LYS A 3 -32.47 -19.24 6.55
CA LYS A 3 -33.54 -19.80 5.69
C LYS A 3 -33.03 -20.17 4.30
N TYR A 4 -32.32 -19.24 3.65
CA TYR A 4 -31.70 -19.45 2.34
C TYR A 4 -30.66 -20.59 2.35
N ALA A 5 -29.81 -20.66 3.38
CA ALA A 5 -28.82 -21.74 3.50
C ALA A 5 -29.47 -23.13 3.63
N ASN A 6 -30.53 -23.24 4.44
CA ASN A 6 -31.29 -24.49 4.60
C ASN A 6 -32.04 -24.90 3.32
N GLU A 7 -32.47 -23.94 2.49
CA GLU A 7 -33.13 -24.19 1.21
C GLU A 7 -32.12 -24.55 0.10
N THR A 8 -30.90 -23.99 0.17
CA THR A 8 -29.86 -24.13 -0.87
C THR A 8 -29.00 -25.38 -0.70
N PHE A 9 -28.65 -25.73 0.54
CA PHE A 9 -27.75 -26.84 0.84
C PHE A 9 -28.55 -28.03 1.38
N SER A 10 -28.57 -29.12 0.63
CA SER A 10 -29.43 -30.29 0.89
C SER A 10 -28.76 -31.39 1.72
N ASP A 11 -27.45 -31.32 1.97
CA ASP A 11 -26.73 -32.31 2.79
C ASP A 11 -26.92 -32.07 4.29
N LYS A 12 -28.10 -32.48 4.77
CA LYS A 12 -28.49 -32.37 6.18
C LYS A 12 -27.73 -33.32 7.12
N LYS A 13 -26.92 -34.24 6.60
CA LYS A 13 -26.08 -35.12 7.43
C LYS A 13 -24.77 -34.43 7.82
N GLN A 14 -24.28 -33.53 6.98
CA GLN A 14 -23.01 -32.82 7.20
C GLN A 14 -23.21 -31.35 7.61
N LEU A 15 -24.36 -30.75 7.28
CA LEU A 15 -24.61 -29.32 7.49
C LEU A 15 -25.89 -29.08 8.28
N GLN A 16 -25.75 -28.31 9.36
CA GLN A 16 -26.84 -27.81 10.19
C GLN A 16 -26.69 -26.30 10.36
N PHE A 17 -27.74 -25.54 10.06
CA PHE A 17 -27.71 -24.07 10.11
C PHE A 17 -28.65 -23.55 11.19
N GLU A 18 -28.10 -22.82 12.15
CA GLU A 18 -28.82 -22.29 13.31
C GLU A 18 -28.54 -20.80 13.54
N ILE A 19 -29.43 -20.14 14.30
CA ILE A 19 -29.23 -18.77 14.77
C ILE A 19 -28.70 -18.82 16.20
N LEU A 20 -27.57 -18.15 16.43
CA LEU A 20 -26.99 -17.93 17.75
C LEU A 20 -26.57 -16.46 17.85
N ASP A 21 -27.09 -15.75 18.85
CA ASP A 21 -26.50 -14.50 19.30
C ASP A 21 -25.27 -14.83 20.17
N ILE A 22 -24.09 -14.55 19.64
CA ILE A 22 -22.83 -14.91 20.30
C ILE A 22 -22.54 -14.02 21.53
N GLU A 23 -23.20 -12.87 21.64
CA GLU A 23 -23.05 -11.92 22.76
C GLU A 23 -24.11 -12.18 23.86
N THR A 24 -24.90 -13.24 23.73
CA THR A 24 -25.96 -13.57 24.70
C THR A 24 -25.43 -13.68 26.13
N LYS A 25 -26.18 -13.15 27.10
CA LYS A 25 -25.84 -13.30 28.52
C LYS A 25 -25.81 -14.77 28.96
N ASN A 26 -26.74 -15.56 28.42
CA ASN A 26 -26.94 -16.97 28.75
C ASN A 26 -26.77 -17.82 27.49
N LEU A 27 -25.61 -18.47 27.36
CA LEU A 27 -25.33 -19.38 26.27
C LEU A 27 -26.23 -20.64 26.38
N PRO A 28 -26.97 -21.03 25.33
CA PRO A 28 -27.81 -22.23 25.39
C PRO A 28 -26.99 -23.48 25.70
N LYS A 29 -27.48 -24.32 26.63
CA LYS A 29 -26.75 -25.51 27.11
C LYS A 29 -26.30 -26.46 26.01
N LYS A 30 -27.06 -26.56 24.92
CA LYS A 30 -26.75 -27.44 23.78
C LYS A 30 -25.45 -27.11 23.06
N TYR A 31 -24.91 -25.91 23.30
CA TYR A 31 -23.65 -25.49 22.69
C TYR A 31 -22.46 -25.64 23.63
N ILE A 32 -22.68 -25.83 24.93
CA ILE A 32 -21.62 -25.85 25.94
C ILE A 32 -20.80 -27.14 25.84
N SER A 33 -19.48 -27.01 25.69
CA SER A 33 -18.53 -28.13 25.53
C SER A 33 -18.92 -29.10 24.42
N GLU A 34 -19.51 -28.60 23.34
CA GLU A 34 -20.04 -29.45 22.27
C GLU A 34 -19.04 -29.58 21.11
N PHE A 35 -18.23 -28.55 20.86
CA PHE A 35 -17.44 -28.47 19.64
C PHE A 35 -15.96 -28.78 19.86
N ASP A 36 -15.43 -29.68 19.04
CA ASP A 36 -13.99 -29.97 18.94
C ASP A 36 -13.25 -28.89 18.13
N HIS A 37 -13.95 -28.26 17.18
CA HIS A 37 -13.43 -27.19 16.32
C HIS A 37 -14.49 -26.10 16.11
N ILE A 38 -14.12 -24.84 16.32
CA ILE A 38 -14.96 -23.68 15.96
C ILE A 38 -14.21 -22.80 14.97
N PHE A 39 -14.87 -22.50 13.85
CA PHE A 39 -14.39 -21.61 12.81
C PHE A 39 -15.29 -20.39 12.72
N SER A 40 -14.71 -19.20 12.81
CA SER A 40 -15.45 -17.94 12.59
C SER A 40 -14.72 -17.08 11.57
N PHE A 41 -15.39 -16.76 10.47
CA PHE A 41 -14.85 -15.91 9.41
C PHE A 41 -15.69 -14.65 9.27
N GLN A 42 -15.06 -13.49 9.49
CA GLN A 42 -15.66 -12.18 9.18
C GLN A 42 -16.96 -11.85 9.93
N THR A 43 -17.22 -12.47 11.08
CA THR A 43 -18.45 -12.21 11.86
C THR A 43 -18.18 -11.44 13.16
N LEU A 44 -17.09 -11.76 13.86
CA LEU A 44 -16.85 -11.20 15.20
C LEU A 44 -16.52 -9.71 15.22
N HIS A 45 -16.12 -9.10 14.09
CA HIS A 45 -15.91 -7.64 14.02
C HIS A 45 -17.21 -6.83 14.07
N TRP A 46 -18.38 -7.49 13.97
CA TRP A 46 -19.69 -6.86 14.14
C TRP A 46 -20.19 -6.92 15.60
N CYS A 47 -19.49 -7.61 16.49
CA CYS A 47 -19.87 -7.72 17.89
C CYS A 47 -19.69 -6.39 18.62
N ARG A 48 -20.66 -5.99 19.43
CA ARG A 48 -20.60 -4.77 20.26
C ARG A 48 -19.81 -5.00 21.54
N ASP A 49 -19.89 -6.21 22.07
CA ASP A 49 -19.18 -6.74 23.23
C ASP A 49 -18.43 -8.00 22.81
N ILE A 50 -17.30 -7.77 22.14
CA ILE A 50 -16.39 -8.82 21.67
C ILE A 50 -15.92 -9.73 22.82
N ARG A 51 -15.80 -9.19 24.04
CA ARG A 51 -15.40 -9.97 25.22
C ARG A 51 -16.44 -11.03 25.54
N LYS A 52 -17.72 -10.62 25.60
CA LYS A 52 -18.81 -11.56 25.87
C LYS A 52 -18.92 -12.64 24.78
N ALA A 53 -18.67 -12.26 23.52
CA ALA A 53 -18.60 -13.21 22.42
C ALA A 53 -17.51 -14.28 22.64
N PHE A 54 -16.28 -13.89 22.98
CA PHE A 54 -15.20 -14.86 23.24
C PHE A 54 -15.44 -15.71 24.49
N GLU A 55 -16.00 -15.16 25.57
CA GLU A 55 -16.38 -15.93 26.76
C GLU A 55 -17.40 -17.03 26.42
N ASN A 56 -18.35 -16.73 25.54
CA ASN A 56 -19.33 -17.70 25.07
C ASN A 56 -18.70 -18.74 24.13
N ILE A 57 -17.88 -18.33 23.16
CA ILE A 57 -17.19 -19.28 22.26
C ILE A 57 -16.32 -20.25 23.05
N TYR A 58 -15.64 -19.78 24.10
CA TYR A 58 -14.84 -20.64 24.97
C TYR A 58 -15.69 -21.68 25.68
N GLN A 59 -16.84 -21.29 26.24
CA GLN A 59 -17.77 -22.24 26.85
C GLN A 59 -18.29 -23.28 25.85
N MET A 60 -18.31 -22.97 24.56
CA MET A 60 -18.77 -23.88 23.53
C MET A 60 -17.76 -24.99 23.18
N LEU A 61 -16.48 -24.76 23.48
CA LEU A 61 -15.38 -25.65 23.13
C LEU A 61 -15.22 -26.78 24.16
N LYS A 62 -14.95 -28.00 23.68
CA LYS A 62 -14.52 -29.12 24.54
C LYS A 62 -13.12 -28.86 25.13
N PRO A 63 -12.73 -29.55 26.21
CA PRO A 63 -11.35 -29.55 26.68
C PRO A 63 -10.38 -29.95 25.54
N ASN A 64 -9.34 -29.16 25.32
CA ASN A 64 -8.34 -29.32 24.23
C ASN A 64 -8.86 -29.09 22.80
N ALA A 65 -10.08 -28.58 22.64
CA ALA A 65 -10.60 -28.19 21.34
C ALA A 65 -9.82 -27.00 20.74
N THR A 66 -9.92 -26.83 19.42
CA THR A 66 -9.23 -25.76 18.72
C THR A 66 -10.21 -24.73 18.14
N MET A 67 -9.76 -23.48 18.10
CA MET A 67 -10.54 -22.38 17.56
C MET A 67 -9.72 -21.66 16.50
N LEU A 68 -10.33 -21.45 15.33
CA LEU A 68 -9.77 -20.62 14.26
C LEU A 68 -10.70 -19.44 14.02
N VAL A 69 -10.19 -18.25 14.28
CA VAL A 69 -10.94 -17.01 14.14
C VAL A 69 -10.24 -16.10 13.13
N TYR A 70 -11.01 -15.58 12.18
CA TYR A 70 -10.61 -14.57 11.22
C TYR A 70 -11.43 -13.29 11.46
N ILE A 71 -10.77 -12.28 12.02
CA ILE A 71 -11.31 -10.95 12.34
C ILE A 71 -10.57 -9.91 11.49
N ILE A 72 -11.31 -8.95 10.94
CA ILE A 72 -10.75 -7.78 10.24
C ILE A 72 -10.40 -6.75 11.32
N ALA A 73 -9.14 -6.31 11.36
CA ALA A 73 -8.62 -5.47 12.44
C ALA A 73 -9.12 -4.02 12.34
N SER A 74 -9.91 -3.58 13.32
CA SER A 74 -10.09 -2.18 13.67
C SER A 74 -9.27 -1.84 14.95
N HIS A 75 -9.08 -0.55 15.23
CA HIS A 75 -8.22 -0.06 16.33
C HIS A 75 -8.55 -0.65 17.72
N ASP A 76 -9.80 -1.01 17.99
CA ASP A 76 -10.22 -1.55 19.29
C ASP A 76 -9.76 -3.00 19.56
N LEU A 77 -9.40 -3.75 18.51
CA LEU A 77 -8.90 -5.13 18.64
C LEU A 77 -7.53 -5.19 19.32
N PHE A 78 -6.72 -4.13 19.20
CA PHE A 78 -5.38 -4.06 19.79
C PHE A 78 -5.40 -3.96 21.32
N GLU A 79 -6.39 -3.26 21.88
CA GLU A 79 -6.55 -3.16 23.35
C GLU A 79 -7.12 -4.46 23.93
N VAL A 80 -8.02 -5.13 23.21
CA VAL A 80 -8.57 -6.44 23.61
C VAL A 80 -7.49 -7.53 23.59
N LEU A 81 -6.59 -7.52 22.59
CA LEU A 81 -5.50 -8.50 22.50
C LEU A 81 -4.40 -8.29 23.57
N LYS A 82 -4.08 -7.04 23.92
CA LYS A 82 -3.17 -6.72 25.04
C LYS A 82 -3.71 -7.23 26.39
N PHE A 83 -5.02 -7.15 26.58
CA PHE A 83 -5.67 -7.63 27.80
C PHE A 83 -5.69 -9.16 27.88
N LEU A 84 -6.04 -9.85 26.79
CA LEU A 84 -6.09 -11.31 26.73
C LEU A 84 -4.71 -11.98 26.83
N GLU A 85 -3.63 -11.27 26.48
CA GLU A 85 -2.23 -11.69 26.69
C GLU A 85 -1.83 -11.69 28.19
N GLN A 86 -2.43 -10.81 29.00
CA GLN A 86 -2.14 -10.69 30.43
C GLN A 86 -2.92 -11.69 31.30
N ASP A 87 -3.97 -12.32 30.75
CA ASP A 87 -4.76 -13.33 31.45
C ASP A 87 -4.21 -14.74 31.18
N VAL A 88 -3.58 -15.33 32.20
CA VAL A 88 -2.89 -16.64 32.16
C VAL A 88 -3.77 -17.79 31.65
N ARG A 89 -5.10 -17.65 31.70
CA ARG A 89 -6.05 -18.66 31.23
C ARG A 89 -6.19 -18.66 29.71
N PHE A 90 -6.00 -17.50 29.06
CA PHE A 90 -6.18 -17.29 27.63
C PHE A 90 -4.86 -17.20 26.85
N ALA A 91 -3.77 -16.84 27.53
CA ALA A 91 -2.45 -16.67 26.92
C ALA A 91 -1.96 -17.90 26.12
N GLN A 92 -2.27 -19.11 26.58
CA GLN A 92 -1.88 -20.37 25.91
C GLN A 92 -2.71 -20.70 24.64
N TYR A 93 -3.87 -20.05 24.48
CA TYR A 93 -4.81 -20.26 23.38
C TYR A 93 -4.81 -19.11 22.37
N ILE A 94 -4.16 -17.98 22.68
CA ILE A 94 -3.84 -16.98 21.67
C ILE A 94 -2.96 -17.68 20.63
N PRO A 95 -3.48 -17.90 19.41
CA PRO A 95 -2.78 -18.71 18.45
C PRO A 95 -1.44 -18.06 18.21
N VAL A 96 -0.41 -18.89 18.07
CA VAL A 96 0.97 -18.46 17.85
C VAL A 96 1.07 -17.47 16.68
N ASN A 97 0.02 -17.31 15.85
CA ASN A 97 -0.29 -16.42 14.72
C ASN A 97 0.08 -14.93 14.77
N TYR A 98 0.80 -14.48 15.79
CA TYR A 98 2.03 -13.72 15.51
C TYR A 98 2.80 -14.38 14.34
N ASN A 99 2.83 -15.72 14.35
CA ASN A 99 3.30 -16.70 13.39
C ASN A 99 2.56 -16.72 12.04
N ILE A 100 1.38 -16.09 11.87
CA ILE A 100 0.72 -15.91 10.56
C ILE A 100 1.29 -14.68 9.88
N HIS A 101 1.55 -13.60 10.61
CA HIS A 101 2.41 -12.54 10.11
C HIS A 101 3.82 -13.08 9.82
N VAL A 102 4.36 -13.98 10.65
CA VAL A 102 5.59 -14.73 10.32
C VAL A 102 5.42 -15.67 9.14
N LYS A 103 4.27 -16.32 8.91
CA LYS A 103 4.06 -17.22 7.76
C LYS A 103 3.89 -16.42 6.47
N LEU A 104 3.26 -15.25 6.50
CA LEU A 104 3.20 -14.29 5.40
C LEU A 104 4.59 -13.72 5.13
N LEU A 105 5.33 -13.30 6.15
CA LEU A 105 6.76 -12.91 6.05
C LEU A 105 7.64 -14.06 5.56
N LYS A 106 7.40 -15.31 5.98
CA LYS A 106 8.13 -16.51 5.53
C LYS A 106 7.74 -16.92 4.11
N ARG A 107 6.50 -16.71 3.67
CA ARG A 107 6.07 -16.92 2.28
C ARG A 107 6.67 -15.84 1.38
N TYR A 108 6.71 -14.61 1.86
CA TYR A 108 7.38 -13.48 1.24
C TYR A 108 8.91 -13.67 1.19
N ALA A 109 9.53 -14.20 2.25
CA ALA A 109 10.96 -14.47 2.36
C ALA A 109 11.41 -15.78 1.66
N ARG A 110 10.58 -16.83 1.62
CA ARG A 110 10.88 -18.07 0.85
C ARG A 110 10.78 -17.85 -0.65
N ASN A 111 9.86 -17.01 -1.10
CA ASN A 111 9.85 -16.51 -2.49
C ASN A 111 11.04 -15.56 -2.78
N LYS A 112 11.88 -15.27 -1.78
CA LYS A 112 13.03 -14.34 -1.82
C LYS A 112 14.39 -15.05 -1.82
N THR A 113 14.43 -16.35 -2.11
CA THR A 113 15.70 -17.02 -2.41
C THR A 113 16.17 -16.60 -3.80
N TYR A 114 17.11 -15.64 -3.81
CA TYR A 114 18.10 -15.31 -4.83
C TYR A 114 17.60 -15.19 -6.29
N ASN A 115 17.44 -13.93 -6.71
CA ASN A 115 17.43 -13.37 -8.08
C ASN A 115 16.15 -12.75 -8.68
N ASP A 116 15.02 -12.60 -7.96
CA ASP A 116 13.80 -12.14 -8.68
C ASP A 116 12.82 -11.21 -7.93
N THR A 117 13.31 -10.40 -7.00
CA THR A 117 12.44 -9.53 -6.18
C THR A 117 11.94 -8.26 -6.84
N ASN A 118 12.20 -8.06 -8.13
CA ASN A 118 11.60 -7.00 -8.92
C ASN A 118 10.40 -7.47 -9.76
N LYS A 119 10.05 -8.77 -9.83
CA LYS A 119 9.03 -9.21 -10.81
C LYS A 119 7.56 -9.00 -10.44
N HIS A 120 7.22 -8.58 -9.22
CA HIS A 120 5.81 -8.31 -8.86
C HIS A 120 5.42 -6.83 -8.97
N SER A 121 6.30 -5.90 -8.60
CA SER A 121 6.11 -4.45 -8.86
C SER A 121 6.42 -4.04 -10.30
N HIS A 122 7.03 -4.91 -11.11
CA HIS A 122 7.34 -4.65 -12.52
C HIS A 122 6.42 -5.42 -13.49
N ASN A 123 5.26 -5.90 -13.03
CA ASN A 123 4.22 -6.44 -13.90
C ASN A 123 3.18 -5.33 -14.17
N PRO A 124 3.20 -4.72 -15.37
CA PRO A 124 2.36 -3.55 -15.68
C PRO A 124 0.87 -3.85 -15.53
N PHE A 125 0.44 -5.05 -15.94
CA PHE A 125 -0.96 -5.46 -15.87
C PHE A 125 -1.45 -5.58 -14.41
N LYS A 126 -0.68 -6.26 -13.56
CA LYS A 126 -1.03 -6.39 -12.14
C LYS A 126 -1.04 -5.04 -11.43
N TYR A 127 -0.09 -4.16 -11.75
CA TYR A 127 -0.05 -2.81 -11.19
C TYR A 127 -1.32 -2.03 -11.54
N THR A 128 -1.72 -2.01 -12.83
CA THR A 128 -2.95 -1.31 -13.26
C THR A 128 -4.24 -1.84 -12.62
N LEU A 129 -4.25 -3.07 -12.09
CA LEU A 129 -5.42 -3.63 -11.40
C LEU A 129 -5.49 -3.27 -9.92
N ASN A 130 -4.39 -2.82 -9.32
CA ASN A 130 -4.27 -2.59 -7.88
C ASN A 130 -3.78 -1.17 -7.54
N ASN A 131 -3.74 -0.25 -8.50
CA ASN A 131 -3.28 1.12 -8.27
C ASN A 131 -4.42 2.10 -7.90
N ASN A 132 -5.58 1.61 -7.45
CA ASN A 132 -6.75 2.45 -7.17
C ASN A 132 -6.46 3.55 -6.15
N LEU A 133 -5.70 3.24 -5.10
CA LEU A 133 -5.32 4.22 -4.08
C LEU A 133 -4.46 5.33 -4.68
N GLN A 134 -3.47 4.97 -5.49
CA GLN A 134 -2.61 5.92 -6.19
C GLN A 134 -3.44 6.82 -7.11
N ARG A 135 -4.37 6.23 -7.87
CA ARG A 135 -5.26 6.98 -8.76
C ARG A 135 -6.16 7.93 -7.99
N GLU A 136 -6.75 7.52 -6.86
CA GLU A 136 -7.56 8.39 -6.01
C GLU A 136 -6.76 9.59 -5.50
N LYS A 137 -5.54 9.36 -4.99
CA LYS A 137 -4.69 10.44 -4.47
C LYS A 137 -4.18 11.37 -5.55
N VAL A 138 -3.85 10.84 -6.73
CA VAL A 138 -3.50 11.64 -7.90
C VAL A 138 -4.68 12.47 -8.39
N SER A 139 -5.90 11.90 -8.42
CA SER A 139 -7.11 12.66 -8.79
C SER A 139 -7.28 13.87 -7.90
N ALA A 140 -7.22 13.68 -6.58
CA ALA A 140 -7.41 14.76 -5.62
C ALA A 140 -6.36 15.88 -5.79
N VAL A 141 -5.11 15.54 -6.14
CA VAL A 141 -4.07 16.54 -6.42
C VAL A 141 -4.31 17.24 -7.75
N ILE A 142 -4.70 16.52 -8.80
CA ILE A 142 -5.04 17.13 -10.09
C ILE A 142 -6.22 18.10 -9.94
N ASP A 143 -7.26 17.71 -9.21
CA ASP A 143 -8.43 18.54 -8.94
C ASP A 143 -8.05 19.80 -8.13
N GLU A 144 -7.16 19.67 -7.15
CA GLU A 144 -6.68 20.81 -6.35
C GLU A 144 -5.91 21.85 -7.20
N PHE A 145 -5.19 21.41 -8.23
CA PHE A 145 -4.39 22.27 -9.10
C PHE A 145 -4.99 22.47 -10.50
N GLU A 146 -6.27 22.11 -10.71
CA GLU A 146 -6.91 22.04 -12.02
C GLU A 146 -6.74 23.31 -12.85
N GLU A 147 -7.06 24.47 -12.27
CA GLU A 147 -6.97 25.77 -12.95
C GLU A 147 -5.54 26.12 -13.38
N TYR A 148 -4.54 25.73 -12.58
CA TYR A 148 -3.14 25.92 -12.93
C TYR A 148 -2.72 24.95 -14.03
N LEU A 149 -3.07 23.67 -13.91
CA LEU A 149 -2.71 22.62 -14.87
C LEU A 149 -3.30 22.87 -16.27
N LYS A 150 -4.52 23.41 -16.37
CA LYS A 150 -5.13 23.81 -17.65
C LYS A 150 -4.29 24.82 -18.44
N SER A 151 -3.46 25.61 -17.76
CA SER A 151 -2.58 26.60 -18.40
C SER A 151 -1.21 26.04 -18.80
N ILE A 152 -0.87 24.82 -18.36
CA ILE A 152 0.39 24.18 -18.66
C ILE A 152 0.36 23.60 -20.07
N SER A 153 1.20 24.15 -20.94
CA SER A 153 1.41 23.73 -22.32
C SER A 153 2.88 23.38 -22.56
N GLY A 154 3.26 23.09 -23.80
CA GLY A 154 4.64 22.75 -24.14
C GLY A 154 5.03 21.32 -23.76
N LYS A 155 6.29 21.10 -23.38
CA LYS A 155 6.85 19.78 -23.16
C LYS A 155 6.86 19.41 -21.68
N CYS A 156 6.12 18.35 -21.35
CA CYS A 156 5.97 17.83 -20.00
C CYS A 156 6.67 16.48 -19.82
N LEU A 157 7.13 16.18 -18.61
CA LEU A 157 7.66 14.88 -18.21
C LEU A 157 6.85 14.32 -17.04
N ASP A 158 6.59 13.02 -17.01
CA ASP A 158 6.17 12.31 -15.81
C ASP A 158 7.26 11.32 -15.39
N ILE A 159 7.77 11.47 -14.17
CA ILE A 159 8.88 10.67 -13.63
C ILE A 159 8.32 9.57 -12.74
N GLY A 160 8.67 8.33 -13.07
CA GLY A 160 8.11 7.12 -12.47
C GLY A 160 6.69 6.86 -12.94
N CYS A 161 6.45 6.97 -14.26
CA CYS A 161 5.12 6.87 -14.85
C CYS A 161 4.48 5.49 -14.76
N GLY A 162 5.25 4.47 -14.34
CA GLY A 162 4.81 3.08 -14.32
C GLY A 162 4.21 2.68 -15.68
N PRO A 163 3.02 2.05 -15.70
CA PRO A 163 2.42 1.56 -16.93
C PRO A 163 1.75 2.65 -17.80
N GLY A 164 1.80 3.92 -17.40
CA GLY A 164 1.34 5.07 -18.20
C GLY A 164 -0.17 5.35 -18.16
N ASP A 165 -0.95 4.60 -17.38
CA ASP A 165 -2.40 4.76 -17.27
C ASP A 165 -2.79 6.10 -16.61
N ILE A 166 -2.06 6.54 -15.58
CA ILE A 166 -2.27 7.84 -14.94
C ILE A 166 -2.00 8.99 -15.93
N ILE A 167 -0.95 8.88 -16.75
CA ILE A 167 -0.68 9.89 -17.78
C ILE A 167 -1.86 9.98 -18.75
N LYS A 168 -2.30 8.82 -19.26
CA LYS A 168 -3.33 8.73 -20.28
C LYS A 168 -4.70 9.21 -19.79
N ASP A 169 -5.07 8.87 -18.56
CA ASP A 169 -6.42 9.05 -18.04
C ASP A 169 -6.59 10.32 -17.23
N MET A 170 -5.50 10.90 -16.69
CA MET A 170 -5.57 11.97 -15.70
C MET A 170 -4.67 13.16 -16.04
N ILE A 171 -3.38 12.95 -16.31
CA ILE A 171 -2.47 14.07 -16.62
C ILE A 171 -2.82 14.70 -17.97
N LEU A 172 -2.92 13.92 -19.04
CA LEU A 172 -3.22 14.47 -20.37
C LEU A 172 -4.54 15.26 -20.43
N PRO A 173 -5.66 14.80 -19.85
CA PRO A 173 -6.89 15.59 -19.80
C PRO A 173 -6.83 16.85 -18.94
N ALA A 174 -5.92 16.92 -17.97
CA ALA A 174 -5.78 18.06 -17.07
C ALA A 174 -4.90 19.20 -17.62
N LEU A 175 -4.16 18.95 -18.69
CA LEU A 175 -3.22 19.89 -19.31
C LEU A 175 -3.85 20.67 -20.48
N ASP A 176 -3.18 21.73 -20.93
CA ASP A 176 -3.50 22.39 -22.19
C ASP A 176 -3.47 21.37 -23.36
N PRO A 177 -4.42 21.45 -24.32
CA PRO A 177 -4.46 20.53 -25.45
C PRO A 177 -3.19 20.48 -26.32
N ASN A 178 -2.32 21.50 -26.26
CA ASN A 178 -1.06 21.52 -26.98
C ASN A 178 0.12 20.95 -26.18
N ALA A 179 -0.07 20.60 -24.91
CA ALA A 179 0.96 19.95 -24.11
C ALA A 179 1.34 18.57 -24.70
N VAL A 180 2.62 18.25 -24.74
CA VAL A 180 3.13 16.93 -25.10
C VAL A 180 3.78 16.32 -23.88
N VAL A 181 3.56 15.03 -23.63
CA VAL A 181 4.03 14.37 -22.40
C VAL A 181 5.00 13.25 -22.75
N ILE A 182 6.11 13.20 -22.05
CA ILE A 182 7.00 12.03 -22.02
C ILE A 182 6.83 11.36 -20.66
N GLY A 183 6.50 10.07 -20.63
CA GLY A 183 6.56 9.26 -19.40
C GLY A 183 7.91 8.58 -19.28
N THR A 184 8.50 8.60 -18.08
CA THR A 184 9.74 7.87 -17.81
C THR A 184 9.64 6.98 -16.59
N ASP A 185 10.31 5.84 -16.64
CA ASP A 185 10.37 4.88 -15.53
C ASP A 185 11.68 4.10 -15.62
N VAL A 186 12.21 3.66 -14.48
CA VAL A 186 13.42 2.83 -14.44
C VAL A 186 13.17 1.41 -14.97
N SER A 187 11.91 0.96 -14.93
CA SER A 187 11.48 -0.36 -15.38
C SER A 187 11.21 -0.37 -16.88
N LYS A 188 12.10 -1.01 -17.64
CA LYS A 188 11.88 -1.28 -19.06
C LYS A 188 10.55 -1.99 -19.34
N ASN A 189 10.14 -2.91 -18.46
CA ASN A 189 8.87 -3.63 -18.65
C ASN A 189 7.65 -2.71 -18.55
N MET A 190 7.68 -1.72 -17.67
CA MET A 190 6.64 -0.70 -17.56
C MET A 190 6.57 0.15 -18.82
N ILE A 191 7.73 0.61 -19.29
CA ILE A 191 7.86 1.43 -20.50
C ILE A 191 7.45 0.67 -21.76
N ASP A 192 7.84 -0.61 -21.91
CA ASP A 192 7.44 -1.43 -23.05
C ASP A 192 5.91 -1.60 -23.11
N TYR A 193 5.26 -1.79 -21.95
CA TYR A 193 3.80 -1.87 -21.86
C TYR A 193 3.12 -0.54 -22.16
N ALA A 194 3.61 0.55 -21.57
CA ALA A 194 3.09 1.89 -21.78
C ALA A 194 3.19 2.29 -23.26
N ASN A 195 4.34 2.04 -23.89
CA ASN A 195 4.54 2.29 -25.31
C ASN A 195 3.56 1.49 -26.19
N LYS A 196 3.34 0.21 -25.88
CA LYS A 196 2.41 -0.64 -26.63
C LYS A 196 0.96 -0.18 -26.49
N LYS A 197 0.58 0.34 -25.32
CA LYS A 197 -0.84 0.58 -24.98
C LYS A 197 -1.28 2.02 -25.17
N TYR A 198 -0.41 2.99 -24.92
CA TYR A 198 -0.79 4.40 -24.74
C TYR A 198 -0.01 5.37 -25.62
N SER A 199 1.07 4.97 -26.30
CA SER A 199 1.84 5.91 -27.10
C SER A 199 1.02 6.53 -28.22
N VAL A 200 1.17 7.83 -28.36
CA VAL A 200 0.63 8.64 -29.44
C VAL A 200 1.78 9.49 -29.97
N PRO A 201 2.28 9.24 -31.19
CA PRO A 201 3.43 9.96 -31.73
C PRO A 201 3.27 11.47 -31.59
N LYS A 202 4.32 12.16 -31.11
CA LYS A 202 4.34 13.62 -30.88
C LYS A 202 3.35 14.14 -29.84
N LYS A 203 2.68 13.28 -29.06
CA LYS A 203 1.74 13.69 -28.01
C LYS A 203 1.99 12.99 -26.68
N LEU A 204 2.25 11.68 -26.71
CA LEU A 204 2.54 10.84 -25.56
C LEU A 204 3.57 9.77 -25.94
N GLU A 205 4.77 9.88 -25.38
CA GLU A 205 5.87 8.96 -25.62
C GLU A 205 6.43 8.45 -24.29
N PHE A 206 7.10 7.30 -24.30
CA PHE A 206 7.65 6.72 -23.07
C PHE A 206 9.09 6.27 -23.24
N ASP A 207 9.92 6.51 -22.23
CA ASP A 207 11.35 6.16 -22.25
C ASP A 207 11.85 5.63 -20.91
N VAL A 208 12.92 4.83 -20.94
CA VAL A 208 13.53 4.28 -19.74
C VAL A 208 14.52 5.30 -19.16
N LEU A 209 14.32 5.67 -17.90
CA LEU A 209 15.23 6.56 -17.19
C LEU A 209 15.26 6.24 -15.69
N ASP A 210 16.47 6.07 -15.16
CA ASP A 210 16.70 6.17 -13.73
C ASP A 210 16.91 7.64 -13.34
N ILE A 211 15.95 8.23 -12.62
CA ILE A 211 16.02 9.65 -12.24
C ILE A 211 17.19 9.97 -11.30
N GLN A 212 17.69 8.99 -10.53
CA GLN A 212 18.87 9.16 -9.66
C GLN A 212 20.20 8.88 -10.39
N THR A 213 20.21 8.83 -11.73
CA THR A 213 21.45 8.67 -12.52
C THR A 213 22.46 9.78 -12.23
N LYS A 214 23.75 9.44 -12.11
CA LYS A 214 24.83 10.43 -12.02
C LYS A 214 25.10 11.12 -13.36
N ASN A 215 24.79 10.43 -14.46
CA ASN A 215 25.01 10.92 -15.82
C ASN A 215 23.66 11.09 -16.52
N LEU A 216 23.02 12.24 -16.28
CA LEU A 216 21.77 12.60 -16.94
C LEU A 216 22.01 12.75 -18.45
N PRO A 217 21.27 12.03 -19.31
CA PRO A 217 21.38 12.20 -20.75
C PRO A 217 21.07 13.64 -21.18
N THR A 218 21.89 14.19 -22.07
CA THR A 218 21.79 15.60 -22.51
C THR A 218 20.45 15.93 -23.16
N LYS A 219 19.79 14.96 -23.79
CA LYS A 219 18.44 15.10 -24.37
C LYS A 219 17.35 15.52 -23.39
N TYR A 220 17.61 15.41 -22.09
CA TYR A 220 16.69 15.82 -21.03
C TYR A 220 17.07 17.13 -20.36
N THR A 221 18.25 17.70 -20.65
CA THR A 221 18.71 18.91 -19.97
C THR A 221 17.99 20.14 -20.51
N SER A 222 17.38 20.93 -19.63
CA SER A 222 16.61 22.14 -19.95
C SER A 222 15.62 21.93 -21.08
N GLU A 223 14.86 20.85 -20.99
CA GLU A 223 13.98 20.38 -22.06
C GLU A 223 12.49 20.54 -21.71
N PHE A 224 12.14 20.54 -20.44
CA PHE A 224 10.74 20.47 -19.99
C PHE A 224 10.23 21.76 -19.37
N ASP A 225 9.03 22.14 -19.75
CA ASP A 225 8.26 23.25 -19.16
C ASP A 225 7.62 22.82 -17.82
N PHE A 226 7.24 21.54 -17.72
CA PHE A 226 6.58 21.00 -16.53
C PHE A 226 6.99 19.56 -16.24
N ILE A 227 7.18 19.22 -14.96
CA ILE A 227 7.49 17.86 -14.54
C ILE A 227 6.49 17.38 -13.48
N PHE A 228 5.89 16.22 -13.72
CA PHE A 228 5.13 15.46 -12.75
C PHE A 228 6.00 14.37 -12.12
N SER A 229 5.70 14.01 -10.88
CA SER A 229 6.11 12.71 -10.34
C SER A 229 5.14 12.28 -9.25
N PHE A 230 4.38 11.23 -9.54
CA PHE A 230 3.37 10.70 -8.63
C PHE A 230 3.75 9.30 -8.14
N HIS A 231 3.80 9.14 -6.82
CA HIS A 231 4.10 7.88 -6.14
C HIS A 231 5.43 7.21 -6.56
N ALA A 232 6.45 7.99 -6.97
CA ALA A 232 7.74 7.46 -7.41
C ALA A 232 8.94 7.85 -6.52
N LEU A 233 9.08 9.12 -6.16
CA LEU A 233 10.34 9.65 -5.57
C LEU A 233 10.69 9.05 -4.19
N HIS A 234 9.74 8.47 -3.47
CA HIS A 234 10.02 7.78 -2.21
C HIS A 234 10.80 6.47 -2.38
N TRP A 235 10.89 5.94 -3.61
CA TRP A 235 11.74 4.81 -3.97
C TRP A 235 13.19 5.21 -4.29
N CYS A 236 13.48 6.50 -4.45
CA CYS A 236 14.82 6.98 -4.75
C CYS A 236 15.69 6.95 -3.49
N ASN A 237 16.74 6.14 -3.49
CA ASN A 237 17.69 6.08 -2.38
C ASN A 237 18.52 7.37 -2.28
N ASP A 238 18.84 7.96 -3.44
CA ASP A 238 19.53 9.26 -3.54
C ASP A 238 18.53 10.32 -4.04
N ILE A 239 17.60 10.70 -3.17
CA ILE A 239 16.55 11.67 -3.51
C ILE A 239 17.12 13.06 -3.84
N LYS A 240 18.29 13.42 -3.28
CA LYS A 240 18.99 14.65 -3.61
C LYS A 240 19.44 14.63 -5.07
N GLN A 241 20.06 13.53 -5.52
CA GLN A 241 20.43 13.38 -6.94
C GLN A 241 19.21 13.43 -7.86
N ALA A 242 18.09 12.82 -7.45
CA ALA A 242 16.85 12.87 -8.22
C ALA A 242 16.38 14.33 -8.40
N PHE A 243 16.31 15.13 -7.32
CA PHE A 243 15.92 16.54 -7.42
C PHE A 243 16.93 17.40 -8.18
N GLU A 244 18.23 17.15 -8.05
CA GLU A 244 19.26 17.83 -8.87
C GLU A 244 19.05 17.56 -10.37
N ASN A 245 18.68 16.33 -10.74
CA ASN A 245 18.37 16.00 -12.12
C ASN A 245 17.05 16.64 -12.57
N ILE A 246 15.99 16.60 -11.76
CA ILE A 246 14.72 17.28 -12.07
C ILE A 246 14.97 18.78 -12.32
N TYR A 247 15.78 19.42 -11.47
CA TYR A 247 16.14 20.82 -11.64
C TYR A 247 16.86 21.09 -12.97
N ARG A 248 17.85 20.25 -13.32
CA ARG A 248 18.57 20.33 -14.60
C ARG A 248 17.69 20.03 -15.81
N MET A 249 16.62 19.27 -15.65
CA MET A 249 15.71 18.91 -16.73
C MET A 249 14.75 20.04 -17.10
N LEU A 250 14.41 20.88 -16.14
CA LEU A 250 13.50 22.00 -16.35
C LEU A 250 14.17 23.12 -17.15
N GLN A 251 13.38 23.72 -18.03
CA GLN A 251 13.72 25.00 -18.64
C GLN A 251 13.68 26.12 -17.58
N PRO A 252 14.28 27.29 -17.84
CA PRO A 252 14.06 28.47 -17.00
C PRO A 252 12.56 28.75 -16.83
N ASN A 253 12.13 28.98 -15.59
CA ASN A 253 10.72 29.11 -15.18
C ASN A 253 9.85 27.85 -15.31
N GLY A 254 10.45 26.71 -15.68
CA GLY A 254 9.77 25.43 -15.63
C GLY A 254 9.41 25.06 -14.19
N THR A 255 8.32 24.32 -14.02
CA THR A 255 7.77 23.99 -12.69
C THR A 255 7.53 22.49 -12.55
N MET A 256 7.26 22.05 -11.32
CA MET A 256 6.95 20.65 -11.06
C MET A 256 5.80 20.48 -10.07
N LEU A 257 5.07 19.39 -10.21
CA LEU A 257 4.06 18.93 -9.26
C LEU A 257 4.35 17.48 -8.86
N ILE A 258 4.64 17.28 -7.58
CA ILE A 258 5.07 15.98 -7.06
C ILE A 258 4.16 15.53 -5.92
N LEU A 259 3.90 14.21 -5.87
CA LEU A 259 3.17 13.55 -4.80
C LEU A 259 3.90 12.25 -4.45
N PHE A 260 4.33 12.08 -3.21
CA PHE A 260 4.93 10.82 -2.77
C PHE A 260 4.70 10.60 -1.28
N VAL A 261 4.91 9.36 -0.82
CA VAL A 261 4.68 8.99 0.57
C VAL A 261 5.93 9.30 1.40
N ALA A 262 5.80 10.18 2.40
CA ALA A 262 6.93 10.56 3.24
C ALA A 262 7.34 9.44 4.22
N SER A 263 6.36 8.76 4.82
CA SER A 263 6.59 7.66 5.74
C SER A 263 5.40 6.71 5.79
N HIS A 264 5.64 5.46 6.20
CA HIS A 264 4.59 4.48 6.44
C HIS A 264 4.86 3.64 7.69
N ASN A 265 3.80 3.28 8.42
CA ASN A 265 3.91 2.53 9.66
C ASN A 265 4.43 1.09 9.47
N ILE A 266 4.35 0.54 8.25
CA ILE A 266 4.90 -0.79 7.93
C ILE A 266 6.41 -0.86 8.20
N PHE A 267 7.14 0.24 7.98
CA PHE A 267 8.58 0.27 8.24
C PHE A 267 8.92 0.20 9.73
N LYS A 268 8.05 0.71 10.62
CA LYS A 268 8.19 0.48 12.06
C LYS A 268 8.05 -1.01 12.42
N ALA A 269 7.17 -1.74 11.72
CA ALA A 269 7.04 -3.18 11.89
C ALA A 269 8.26 -3.93 11.34
N PHE A 270 8.80 -3.51 10.20
CA PHE A 270 10.05 -4.07 9.65
C PHE A 270 11.24 -3.80 10.57
N GLU A 271 11.38 -2.59 11.11
CA GLU A 271 12.45 -2.25 12.05
C GLU A 271 12.37 -3.12 13.31
N LYS A 272 11.19 -3.26 13.91
CA LYS A 272 11.01 -4.17 15.05
C LYS A 272 11.34 -5.62 14.70
N SER A 273 10.94 -6.07 13.52
CA SER A 273 11.24 -7.43 13.05
C SER A 273 12.74 -7.64 12.83
N ALA A 274 13.46 -6.63 12.34
CA ALA A 274 14.90 -6.72 12.12
C ALA A 274 15.70 -6.89 13.42
N HIS A 275 15.16 -6.42 14.55
CA HIS A 275 15.78 -6.55 15.88
C HIS A 275 15.34 -7.81 16.64
N ASP A 276 14.43 -8.61 16.08
CA ASP A 276 13.99 -9.87 16.67
C ASP A 276 14.86 -11.02 16.16
N ALA A 277 15.48 -11.77 17.07
CA ALA A 277 16.38 -12.88 16.73
C ALA A 277 15.74 -13.95 15.82
N ARG A 278 14.40 -14.09 15.84
CA ARG A 278 13.66 -15.02 14.98
C ARG A 278 13.64 -14.56 13.52
N PHE A 279 13.69 -13.25 13.26
CA PHE A 279 13.50 -12.67 11.93
C PHE A 279 14.71 -11.93 11.37
N ALA A 280 15.66 -11.53 12.21
CA ALA A 280 16.86 -10.80 11.82
C ALA A 280 17.60 -11.47 10.64
N GLN A 281 17.67 -12.81 10.62
CA GLN A 281 18.29 -13.58 9.53
C GLN A 281 17.64 -13.40 8.16
N TYR A 282 16.38 -12.95 8.10
CA TYR A 282 15.64 -12.71 6.86
C TYR A 282 15.65 -11.24 6.42
N ILE A 283 16.16 -10.34 7.26
CA ILE A 283 16.18 -8.89 7.02
C ILE A 283 17.64 -8.44 7.06
N THR A 284 18.35 -8.71 5.98
CA THR A 284 19.81 -8.51 5.89
C THR A 284 20.23 -7.05 5.77
N ASP A 285 19.36 -6.19 5.22
CA ASP A 285 19.61 -4.76 5.10
C ASP A 285 18.29 -4.00 5.02
N ILE A 286 17.80 -3.53 6.16
CA ILE A 286 16.57 -2.73 6.22
C ILE A 286 16.76 -1.35 5.59
N ASN A 287 17.96 -0.77 5.69
CA ASN A 287 18.22 0.60 5.25
C ASN A 287 18.08 0.75 3.73
N LYS A 288 18.30 -0.33 2.97
CA LYS A 288 18.05 -0.38 1.52
C LYS A 288 16.57 -0.18 1.13
N TYR A 289 15.64 -0.38 2.06
CA TYR A 289 14.20 -0.33 1.77
C TYR A 289 13.49 0.83 2.46
N ILE A 290 14.19 1.59 3.29
CA ILE A 290 13.62 2.72 4.04
C ILE A 290 13.52 3.92 3.12
N TRP A 291 12.33 4.49 3.02
CA TRP A 291 12.10 5.70 2.22
C TRP A 291 12.87 6.91 2.79
N PRO A 292 13.26 7.90 1.95
CA PRO A 292 14.14 9.00 2.35
C PRO A 292 13.68 9.76 3.60
N PHE A 293 12.38 9.97 3.74
CA PHE A 293 11.81 10.74 4.85
C PHE A 293 11.18 9.86 5.95
N GLN A 294 11.39 8.54 5.92
CA GLN A 294 10.73 7.61 6.84
C GLN A 294 11.02 7.88 8.32
N LYS A 295 12.22 8.40 8.62
CA LYS A 295 12.66 8.74 9.98
C LYS A 295 12.55 10.24 10.28
N SER A 296 12.04 11.03 9.34
CA SER A 296 11.91 12.46 9.49
C SER A 296 10.87 12.81 10.55
N VAL A 297 11.22 13.75 11.43
CA VAL A 297 10.27 14.35 12.39
C VAL A 297 9.42 15.42 11.70
N ASN A 298 9.98 16.11 10.71
CA ASN A 298 9.29 17.15 9.96
C ASN A 298 9.59 17.03 8.45
N PRO A 299 8.99 16.04 7.76
CA PRO A 299 9.34 15.72 6.38
C PRO A 299 9.05 16.87 5.42
N ARG A 300 8.02 17.68 5.72
CA ARG A 300 7.69 18.89 4.96
C ARG A 300 8.82 19.91 4.98
N LYS A 301 9.38 20.19 6.17
CA LYS A 301 10.45 21.17 6.34
C LYS A 301 11.73 20.68 5.66
N GLU A 302 12.11 19.42 5.89
CA GLU A 302 13.30 18.84 5.29
C GLU A 302 13.21 18.78 3.75
N LEU A 303 12.05 18.42 3.20
CA LEU A 303 11.82 18.47 1.75
C LEU A 303 11.97 19.90 1.22
N LYS A 304 11.39 20.90 1.90
CA LYS A 304 11.47 22.30 1.48
C LYS A 304 12.93 22.79 1.47
N GLU A 305 13.68 22.51 2.52
CA GLU A 305 15.11 22.87 2.62
C GLU A 305 15.94 22.17 1.54
N LEU A 306 15.65 20.90 1.24
CA LEU A 306 16.31 20.17 0.16
C LEU A 306 16.05 20.81 -1.21
N LEU A 307 14.78 21.12 -1.51
CA LEU A 307 14.40 21.75 -2.78
C LEU A 307 15.04 23.13 -2.95
N GLU A 308 15.04 23.95 -1.90
CA GLU A 308 15.68 25.28 -1.88
C GLU A 308 17.20 25.16 -2.06
N THR A 309 17.84 24.17 -1.44
CA THR A 309 19.28 23.90 -1.61
C THR A 309 19.64 23.52 -3.04
N VAL A 310 18.77 22.79 -3.73
CA VAL A 310 18.95 22.44 -5.16
C VAL A 310 18.76 23.65 -6.07
N GLY A 311 17.96 24.64 -5.65
CA GLY A 311 17.73 25.90 -6.38
C GLY A 311 16.27 26.14 -6.76
N PHE A 312 15.33 25.35 -6.26
CA PHE A 312 13.89 25.57 -6.49
C PHE A 312 13.33 26.68 -5.59
N THR A 313 12.35 27.41 -6.12
CA THR A 313 11.42 28.20 -5.30
C THR A 313 10.19 27.36 -4.98
N VAL A 314 9.89 27.17 -3.69
CA VAL A 314 8.77 26.33 -3.25
C VAL A 314 7.48 27.15 -3.13
N ASN A 315 6.63 27.06 -4.15
CA ASN A 315 5.33 27.76 -4.20
C ASN A 315 4.28 27.13 -3.28
N HIS A 316 4.21 25.81 -3.25
CA HIS A 316 3.31 25.04 -2.39
C HIS A 316 4.04 23.80 -1.87
N CYS A 317 3.86 23.50 -0.58
CA CYS A 317 4.32 22.25 0.02
C CYS A 317 3.42 21.93 1.21
N SER A 318 2.75 20.79 1.18
CA SER A 318 1.88 20.30 2.25
C SER A 318 2.26 18.87 2.63
N HIS A 319 2.04 18.54 3.90
CA HIS A 319 2.17 17.18 4.42
C HIS A 319 0.80 16.77 4.97
N ARG A 320 0.28 15.65 4.48
CA ARG A 320 -1.09 15.20 4.75
C ARG A 320 -1.04 13.79 5.30
N GLU A 321 -1.64 13.59 6.46
CA GLU A 321 -1.91 12.25 6.95
C GLU A 321 -3.12 11.69 6.18
N THR A 322 -2.98 10.45 5.70
CA THR A 322 -4.06 9.77 4.98
C THR A 322 -4.28 8.41 5.61
N PHE A 323 -5.55 8.06 5.77
CA PHE A 323 -5.98 6.75 6.24
C PHE A 323 -6.72 6.09 5.07
N HIS A 324 -6.34 4.85 4.75
CA HIS A 324 -7.03 4.07 3.73
C HIS A 324 -7.58 2.81 4.37
N PHE A 325 -8.87 2.59 4.17
CA PHE A 325 -9.58 1.38 4.54
C PHE A 325 -9.91 0.65 3.23
N ASP A 326 -9.19 -0.45 2.96
CA ASP A 326 -9.53 -1.31 1.82
C ASP A 326 -10.60 -2.31 2.29
N GLU A 327 -11.75 -2.33 1.62
CA GLU A 327 -12.84 -3.29 1.90
C GLU A 327 -12.42 -4.73 1.58
N ASN A 328 -11.39 -4.91 0.74
CA ASN A 328 -10.83 -6.22 0.40
C ASN A 328 -9.39 -6.40 0.93
N PRO A 329 -9.18 -7.19 2.00
CA PRO A 329 -7.88 -7.34 2.65
C PRO A 329 -6.80 -8.01 1.77
N ASP A 330 -7.17 -8.72 0.69
CA ASP A 330 -6.20 -9.31 -0.24
C ASP A 330 -5.53 -8.27 -1.15
N ARG A 331 -6.13 -7.08 -1.30
CA ARG A 331 -5.57 -5.98 -2.11
C ARG A 331 -4.68 -5.02 -1.32
N PHE A 332 -4.79 -5.04 0.01
CA PHE A 332 -4.03 -4.16 0.90
C PHE A 332 -2.54 -4.13 0.53
N PHE A 333 -1.85 -5.27 0.49
CA PHE A 333 -0.41 -5.30 0.15
C PHE A 333 -0.09 -4.97 -1.32
N CYS A 334 -1.03 -5.19 -2.24
CA CYS A 334 -0.84 -4.88 -3.66
C CYS A 334 -0.95 -3.39 -3.96
N ASN A 335 -1.69 -2.64 -3.15
CA ASN A 335 -1.82 -1.19 -3.29
C ASN A 335 -0.58 -0.43 -2.76
N PHE A 336 0.38 -1.13 -2.14
CA PHE A 336 1.60 -0.53 -1.55
C PHE A 336 2.90 -0.96 -2.25
N LEU A 337 2.80 -1.72 -3.33
CA LEU A 337 3.89 -2.16 -4.22
C LEU A 337 3.65 -1.64 -5.63
#